data_AF-A0A0J8QQ42-F1
#
_entry.id   AF-A0A0J8QQ42-F1
#
_cell.length_a   1.000
_cell.length_b   1.000
_cell.length_c   1.000
_cell.angle_alpha   90.00
_cell.angle_beta   90.00
_cell.angle_gamma   90.00
#
_symmetry.space_group_name_H-M   'P 1'
#
loop_
_entity.id
_entity.type
_entity.pdbx_description
1 polymer ?
#
loop_
_entity_poly.entity_id
_entity_poly.type
_entity_poly.pdbx_seq_one_letter_code
_entity_poly.pdbx_strand_id
1 'polypeptide(L)'
;MAPERDRRFFLLSHPRSASNLLVRMLGLDQQPQVAKRWLNGYFFIESYFLSDKLGLRLKNVMDWTDDERTQMRHAYQGAFDTLQNHVSEAEKEGKIVFVKEHSYLLLEPVHQFKFHYGEDSVTEGPWTLDVHESYASVMNEGQKPKEECPNHAKV
;
A
#
# COMPACT_ATOMS: atom_id res chain seq x y z
N MET A 1 -0.99 -7.38 -33.00
CA MET A 1 -1.78 -6.91 -31.84
C MET A 1 -0.78 -6.55 -30.76
N ALA A 2 -0.83 -5.33 -30.21
CA ALA A 2 -0.03 -4.99 -29.04
C ALA A 2 -0.41 -5.94 -27.88
N PRO A 3 0.52 -6.35 -27.01
CA PRO A 3 0.16 -7.11 -25.82
C PRO A 3 -0.88 -6.31 -25.04
N GLU A 4 -1.99 -6.95 -24.69
CA GLU A 4 -3.05 -6.33 -23.90
C GLU A 4 -2.41 -5.87 -22.59
N ARG A 5 -2.33 -4.55 -22.36
CA ARG A 5 -1.69 -4.00 -21.15
C ARG A 5 -2.34 -4.62 -19.92
N ASP A 6 -1.54 -5.11 -18.98
CA ASP A 6 -2.03 -5.60 -17.68
C ASP A 6 -2.99 -4.58 -17.05
N ARG A 7 -4.25 -4.97 -16.89
CA ARG A 7 -5.30 -4.07 -16.40
C ARG A 7 -5.33 -4.13 -14.87
N ARG A 8 -4.51 -3.30 -14.24
CA ARG A 8 -4.39 -3.19 -12.78
C ARG A 8 -5.03 -1.89 -12.30
N PHE A 9 -6.00 -1.98 -11.41
CA PHE A 9 -6.69 -0.83 -10.81
C PHE A 9 -6.52 -0.84 -9.29
N PHE A 10 -6.10 0.29 -8.72
CA PHE A 10 -5.93 0.45 -7.28
C PHE A 10 -6.85 1.58 -6.78
N LEU A 11 -7.88 1.23 -6.01
CA LEU A 11 -8.77 2.15 -5.33
C LEU A 11 -8.26 2.41 -3.91
N LEU A 12 -7.50 3.49 -3.75
CA LEU A 12 -7.12 4.03 -2.45
C LEU A 12 -8.26 4.91 -1.92
N SER A 13 -8.70 4.64 -0.68
CA SER A 13 -9.82 5.35 -0.08
C SER A 13 -9.61 5.59 1.42
N HIS A 14 -10.28 6.57 2.00
CA HIS A 14 -10.38 6.68 3.47
C HIS A 14 -11.65 5.94 3.96
N PRO A 15 -11.71 5.44 5.21
CA PRO A 15 -12.97 4.98 5.80
C PRO A 15 -14.11 5.99 5.61
N ARG A 16 -15.34 5.49 5.46
CA ARG A 16 -16.56 6.30 5.33
C ARG A 16 -16.60 7.18 4.05
N SER A 17 -15.85 6.84 3.01
CA SER A 17 -15.85 7.50 1.69
C SER A 17 -16.83 6.92 0.66
N ALA A 18 -17.76 6.05 1.10
CA ALA A 18 -18.61 5.24 0.21
C ALA A 18 -17.83 4.36 -0.80
N SER A 19 -16.54 4.10 -0.60
CA SER A 19 -15.74 3.25 -1.52
C SER A 19 -16.27 1.81 -1.64
N ASN A 20 -16.93 1.29 -0.60
CA ASN A 20 -17.63 0.00 -0.68
C ASN A 20 -18.88 0.06 -1.57
N LEU A 21 -19.60 1.18 -1.57
CA LEU A 21 -20.74 1.39 -2.47
C LEU A 21 -20.27 1.43 -3.92
N LEU A 22 -19.16 2.11 -4.20
CA LEU A 22 -18.54 2.14 -5.54
C LEU A 22 -18.20 0.72 -6.02
N VAL A 23 -17.53 -0.10 -5.20
CA VAL A 23 -17.21 -1.49 -5.57
C VAL A 23 -18.46 -2.31 -5.86
N ARG A 24 -19.54 -2.11 -5.09
CA ARG A 24 -20.83 -2.77 -5.35
C ARG A 24 -21.48 -2.30 -6.65
N MET A 25 -21.44 -1.01 -6.96
CA MET A 25 -21.96 -0.46 -8.21
C MET A 25 -21.19 -0.98 -9.43
N LEU A 26 -19.88 -1.18 -9.30
CA LEU A 26 -19.04 -1.79 -10.34
C LEU A 26 -19.38 -3.28 -10.56
N GLY A 27 -19.99 -3.97 -9.59
CA GLY A 27 -20.38 -5.36 -9.72
C GLY A 27 -19.19 -6.30 -9.97
N LEU A 28 -18.03 -6.01 -9.35
CA LEU A 28 -16.78 -6.74 -9.61
C LEU A 28 -16.91 -8.25 -9.37
N ASP A 29 -17.71 -8.65 -8.38
CA ASP A 29 -17.95 -10.06 -8.05
C ASP A 29 -18.72 -10.81 -9.16
N GLN A 30 -19.47 -10.10 -10.00
CA GLN A 30 -20.21 -10.67 -11.14
C GLN A 30 -19.41 -10.65 -12.45
N GLN A 31 -18.22 -10.04 -12.47
CA GLN A 31 -17.38 -9.97 -13.67
C GLN A 31 -16.39 -11.15 -13.71
N PRO A 32 -16.51 -12.11 -14.65
CA PRO A 32 -15.65 -13.29 -14.70
C PRO A 32 -14.18 -12.98 -15.05
N GLN A 33 -13.95 -11.86 -15.74
CA GLN A 33 -12.62 -11.39 -16.10
C GLN A 33 -11.86 -10.72 -14.95
N VAL A 34 -12.50 -10.49 -13.80
CA VAL A 34 -11.88 -9.86 -12.64
C VAL A 34 -11.36 -10.93 -11.69
N ALA A 35 -10.09 -10.81 -11.28
CA ALA A 35 -9.50 -11.68 -10.28
C ALA A 35 -10.25 -11.55 -8.95
N LYS A 36 -10.68 -12.68 -8.38
CA LYS A 36 -11.51 -12.68 -7.18
C LYS A 36 -10.64 -12.60 -5.93
N ARG A 37 -11.09 -11.77 -4.99
CA ARG A 37 -10.55 -11.68 -3.64
C ARG A 37 -11.66 -11.29 -2.68
N TRP A 38 -11.55 -11.72 -1.43
CA TRP A 38 -12.39 -11.22 -0.35
C TRP A 38 -12.43 -9.68 -0.35
N LEU A 39 -13.63 -9.12 -0.40
CA LEU A 39 -13.90 -7.67 -0.46
C LEU A 39 -13.16 -6.90 -1.58
N ASN A 40 -12.69 -7.59 -2.63
CA ASN A 40 -11.94 -7.00 -3.74
C ASN A 40 -10.70 -6.20 -3.29
N GLY A 41 -10.05 -6.58 -2.19
CA GLY A 41 -8.89 -5.84 -1.68
C GLY A 41 -8.49 -6.19 -0.25
N TYR A 42 -8.10 -5.16 0.52
CA TYR A 42 -7.73 -5.26 1.93
C TYR A 42 -6.62 -6.29 2.20
N PHE A 43 -5.50 -6.15 1.50
CA PHE A 43 -4.29 -6.91 1.75
C PHE A 43 -3.63 -6.52 3.08
N PHE A 44 -3.61 -5.22 3.40
CA PHE A 44 -2.96 -4.70 4.61
C PHE A 44 -3.89 -4.63 5.84
N ILE A 45 -5.09 -5.19 5.78
CA ILE A 45 -5.99 -5.20 6.95
C ILE A 45 -5.50 -6.11 8.07
N GLU A 46 -4.75 -7.17 7.74
CA GLU A 46 -4.21 -8.10 8.72
C GLU A 46 -3.13 -7.46 9.59
N SER A 47 -2.29 -6.59 9.04
CA SER A 47 -1.30 -5.82 9.84
C SER A 47 -2.01 -4.88 10.82
N TYR A 48 -3.15 -4.30 10.42
CA TYR A 48 -3.98 -3.50 11.31
C TYR A 48 -4.57 -4.34 12.46
N PHE A 49 -5.15 -5.51 12.19
CA PHE A 49 -5.66 -6.38 13.25
C PHE A 49 -4.56 -6.89 14.18
N LEU A 50 -3.37 -7.19 13.65
CA LEU A 50 -2.22 -7.54 14.47
C LEU A 50 -1.81 -6.38 15.39
N SER A 51 -1.75 -5.14 14.86
CA SER A 51 -1.41 -3.96 15.66
C SER A 51 -2.40 -3.73 16.80
N ASP A 52 -3.69 -4.02 16.59
CA ASP A 52 -4.73 -3.94 17.61
C ASP A 52 -4.55 -5.03 18.67
N LYS A 53 -4.34 -6.28 18.23
CA LYS A 53 -4.09 -7.44 19.11
C LYS A 53 -2.87 -7.25 20.01
N LEU A 54 -1.81 -6.64 19.48
CA LEU A 54 -0.57 -6.36 20.23
C LEU A 54 -0.65 -5.05 21.04
N GLY A 55 -1.76 -4.28 20.98
CA GLY A 55 -1.92 -3.03 21.71
C GLY A 55 -1.04 -1.89 21.19
N LEU A 56 -0.62 -1.93 19.92
CA LEU A 56 0.38 -1.03 19.35
C LEU A 56 -0.20 0.26 18.77
N ARG A 57 -1.52 0.32 18.48
CA ARG A 57 -2.12 1.45 17.73
C ARG A 57 -1.90 2.83 18.35
N LEU A 58 -1.80 2.90 19.68
CA LEU A 58 -1.61 4.15 20.42
C LEU A 58 -0.22 4.25 21.04
N LYS A 59 0.59 3.19 20.93
CA LYS A 59 1.90 3.08 21.54
C LYS A 59 2.95 3.55 20.54
N ASN A 60 3.73 4.56 20.86
CA ASN A 60 4.76 5.07 19.96
C ASN A 60 5.71 3.92 19.54
N VAL A 61 6.12 3.88 18.27
CA VAL A 61 7.01 2.84 17.73
C VAL A 61 8.31 2.70 18.53
N MET A 62 8.78 3.77 19.20
CA MET A 62 9.94 3.74 20.09
C MET A 62 9.72 2.85 21.33
N ASP A 63 8.48 2.73 21.81
CA ASP A 63 8.13 1.92 22.98
C ASP A 63 7.90 0.45 22.63
N TRP A 64 7.89 0.08 21.35
CA TRP A 64 7.67 -1.29 20.93
C TRP A 64 8.81 -2.19 21.41
N THR A 65 8.53 -3.46 21.63
CA THR A 65 9.58 -4.47 21.84
C THR A 65 10.15 -4.92 20.50
N ASP A 66 11.34 -5.52 20.49
CA ASP A 66 11.93 -6.01 19.24
C ASP A 66 11.11 -7.15 18.62
N ASP A 67 10.42 -7.94 19.45
CA ASP A 67 9.48 -8.96 19.00
C ASP A 67 8.24 -8.32 18.35
N GLU A 68 7.65 -7.29 18.97
CA GLU A 68 6.52 -6.52 18.38
C GLU A 68 6.93 -5.91 17.03
N ARG A 69 8.13 -5.31 16.93
CA ARG A 69 8.65 -4.77 15.66
C ARG A 69 8.80 -5.86 14.61
N THR A 70 9.38 -7.00 14.97
CA THR A 70 9.60 -8.12 14.06
C THR A 70 8.27 -8.68 13.54
N GLN A 71 7.29 -8.89 14.43
CA GLN A 71 5.96 -9.34 14.05
C GLN A 71 5.27 -8.36 13.09
N MET A 72 5.36 -7.05 13.35
CA MET A 72 4.76 -6.03 12.48
C MET A 72 5.46 -5.96 11.12
N ARG A 73 6.80 -6.03 11.06
CA ARG A 73 7.53 -6.09 9.78
C ARG A 73 7.12 -7.30 8.97
N HIS A 74 7.03 -8.48 9.59
CA HIS A 74 6.55 -9.68 8.92
C HIS A 74 5.11 -9.55 8.42
N ALA A 75 4.23 -8.87 9.18
CA ALA A 75 2.86 -8.65 8.75
C ALA A 75 2.76 -7.72 7.52
N TYR A 76 3.53 -6.64 7.49
CA TYR A 76 3.59 -5.77 6.32
C TYR A 76 4.18 -6.49 5.10
N GLN A 77 5.27 -7.25 5.28
CA GLN A 77 5.88 -8.02 4.18
C GLN A 77 4.91 -9.10 3.67
N GLY A 78 4.26 -9.86 4.57
CA GLY A 78 3.29 -10.88 4.17
C GLY A 78 2.08 -10.32 3.44
N ALA A 79 1.60 -9.13 3.83
CA ALA A 79 0.54 -8.42 3.11
C ALA A 79 0.98 -8.03 1.69
N PHE A 80 2.20 -7.52 1.54
CA PHE A 80 2.78 -7.19 0.24
C PHE A 80 2.98 -8.44 -0.62
N ASP A 81 3.57 -9.51 -0.08
CA ASP A 81 3.77 -10.77 -0.81
C ASP A 81 2.44 -11.36 -1.29
N THR A 82 1.39 -11.28 -0.45
CA THR A 82 0.03 -11.71 -0.83
C THR A 82 -0.52 -10.88 -1.98
N LEU A 83 -0.29 -9.55 -1.98
CA LEU A 83 -0.67 -8.68 -3.09
C LEU A 83 0.07 -9.05 -4.37
N GLN A 84 1.38 -9.27 -4.30
CA GLN A 84 2.20 -9.62 -5.45
C GLN A 84 1.81 -10.98 -6.04
N ASN A 85 1.54 -11.96 -5.19
CA ASN A 85 1.05 -13.27 -5.62
C ASN A 85 -0.30 -13.15 -6.32
N HIS A 86 -1.23 -12.37 -5.76
CA HIS A 86 -2.54 -12.13 -6.38
C HIS A 86 -2.42 -11.47 -7.76
N VAL A 87 -1.54 -10.49 -7.89
CA VAL A 87 -1.25 -9.83 -9.18
C VAL A 87 -0.66 -10.82 -10.18
N SER A 88 0.35 -11.60 -9.78
CA SER A 88 1.01 -12.57 -10.66
C SER A 88 0.06 -13.69 -11.12
N GLU A 89 -0.78 -14.20 -10.24
CA GLU A 89 -1.79 -15.21 -10.58
C GLU A 89 -2.83 -14.65 -11.56
N ALA A 90 -3.33 -13.44 -11.31
CA ALA A 90 -4.28 -12.79 -12.21
C ALA A 90 -3.69 -12.57 -13.61
N GLU A 91 -2.43 -12.16 -13.71
CA GLU A 91 -1.74 -11.96 -14.99
C GLU A 91 -1.57 -13.25 -15.79
N LYS A 92 -1.18 -14.35 -15.12
CA LYS A 92 -1.09 -15.67 -15.75
C LYS A 92 -2.43 -16.12 -16.33
N GLU A 93 -3.53 -15.71 -15.71
CA GLU A 93 -4.89 -16.02 -16.12
C GLU A 93 -5.50 -14.96 -17.08
N GLY A 94 -4.78 -13.89 -17.41
CA GLY A 94 -5.29 -12.80 -18.24
C GLY A 94 -6.45 -12.02 -17.59
N LYS A 95 -6.50 -11.96 -16.26
CA LYS A 95 -7.56 -11.30 -15.50
C LYS A 95 -7.21 -9.86 -15.12
N ILE A 96 -8.26 -9.05 -15.00
CA ILE A 96 -8.20 -7.69 -14.46
C ILE A 96 -7.97 -7.78 -12.95
N VAL A 97 -6.97 -7.06 -12.46
CA VAL A 97 -6.73 -6.89 -11.02
C VAL A 97 -7.42 -5.62 -10.56
N PHE A 98 -8.27 -5.74 -9.54
CA PHE A 98 -8.84 -4.60 -8.83
C PHE A 98 -8.53 -4.73 -7.34
N VAL A 99 -7.85 -3.73 -6.79
CA VAL A 99 -7.48 -3.69 -5.37
C VAL A 99 -8.11 -2.49 -4.72
N LYS A 100 -8.96 -2.72 -3.72
CA LYS A 100 -9.46 -1.71 -2.81
C LYS A 100 -8.60 -1.70 -1.54
N GLU A 101 -8.09 -0.53 -1.16
CA GLU A 101 -7.47 -0.35 0.16
C GLU A 101 -8.02 0.86 0.90
N HIS A 102 -7.77 0.82 2.21
CA HIS A 102 -7.79 2.04 2.99
C HIS A 102 -6.40 2.64 3.14
N SER A 103 -6.25 3.93 2.82
CA SER A 103 -4.94 4.59 2.80
C SER A 103 -4.19 4.51 4.14
N TYR A 104 -4.93 4.55 5.26
CA TYR A 104 -4.32 4.46 6.59
C TYR A 104 -3.73 3.07 6.89
N LEU A 105 -4.13 2.01 6.17
CA LEU A 105 -3.55 0.67 6.30
C LEU A 105 -2.16 0.57 5.66
N LEU A 106 -1.82 1.53 4.80
CA LEU A 106 -0.53 1.60 4.09
C LEU A 106 0.48 2.51 4.79
N LEU A 107 0.09 3.15 5.91
CA LEU A 107 0.98 4.02 6.65
C LEU A 107 1.96 3.17 7.44
N GLU A 108 3.25 3.33 7.14
CA GLU A 108 4.28 2.68 7.94
C GLU A 108 4.39 3.37 9.32
N PRO A 109 4.75 2.63 10.39
CA PRO A 109 4.67 3.12 11.76
C PRO A 109 5.43 4.42 12.04
N VAL A 110 6.64 4.61 11.51
CA VAL A 110 7.49 5.77 11.82
C VAL A 110 6.81 7.07 11.39
N HIS A 111 6.37 7.19 10.13
CA HIS A 111 5.64 8.36 9.63
C HIS A 111 4.27 8.50 10.30
N GLN A 112 3.58 7.39 10.60
CA GLN A 112 2.34 7.46 11.36
C GLN A 112 2.56 8.15 12.71
N PHE A 113 3.57 7.72 13.48
CA PHE A 113 3.82 8.28 14.81
C PHE A 113 4.38 9.69 14.76
N LYS A 114 5.26 10.00 13.81
CA LYS A 114 5.70 11.38 13.56
C LYS A 114 4.54 12.32 13.27
N PHE A 115 3.56 11.88 12.47
CA PHE A 115 2.37 12.66 12.19
C PHE A 115 1.50 12.90 13.45
N HIS A 116 1.36 11.89 14.32
CA HIS A 116 0.51 11.99 15.51
C HIS A 116 1.17 12.70 16.70
N TYR A 117 2.48 12.56 16.86
CA TYR A 117 3.22 13.00 18.06
C TYR A 117 4.31 14.05 17.78
N GLY A 118 4.53 14.43 16.51
CA GLY A 118 5.52 15.42 16.08
C GLY A 118 6.76 14.79 15.44
N GLU A 119 7.46 15.55 14.60
CA GLU A 119 8.59 15.06 13.78
C GLU A 119 9.73 14.44 14.62
N ASP A 120 9.98 15.00 15.80
CA ASP A 120 11.03 14.57 16.73
C ASP A 120 10.62 13.39 17.64
N SER A 121 9.39 12.88 17.50
CA SER A 121 8.86 11.82 18.37
C SER A 121 9.40 10.42 18.08
N VAL A 122 10.10 10.23 16.95
CA VAL A 122 10.65 8.95 16.51
C VAL A 122 12.03 9.16 15.91
N THR A 123 13.04 8.47 16.43
CA THR A 123 14.42 8.53 15.93
C THR A 123 14.75 7.41 14.94
N GLU A 124 13.89 6.39 14.81
CA GLU A 124 14.03 5.31 13.83
C GLU A 124 13.83 5.83 12.40
N GLY A 125 14.57 5.26 11.44
CA GLY A 125 14.37 5.51 10.02
C GLY A 125 13.09 4.87 9.47
N PRO A 126 12.60 5.31 8.30
CA PRO A 126 11.36 4.77 7.73
C PRO A 126 11.48 3.26 7.44
N TRP A 127 10.38 2.54 7.68
CA TRP A 127 10.33 1.12 7.33
C TRP A 127 10.18 0.94 5.82
N THR A 128 10.89 -0.04 5.28
CA THR A 128 10.83 -0.41 3.86
C THR A 128 10.44 -1.87 3.72
N LEU A 129 9.82 -2.20 2.59
CA LEU A 129 9.49 -3.57 2.22
C LEU A 129 10.52 -4.09 1.22
N ASP A 130 10.76 -5.39 1.27
CA ASP A 130 11.58 -6.06 0.28
C ASP A 130 10.74 -6.21 -1.00
N VAL A 131 11.13 -5.46 -2.03
CA VAL A 131 10.49 -5.47 -3.35
C VAL A 131 11.36 -6.21 -4.34
N HIS A 132 10.74 -6.99 -5.24
CA HIS A 132 11.47 -7.70 -6.28
C HIS A 132 12.22 -6.72 -7.21
N GLU A 133 13.41 -7.10 -7.66
CA GLU A 133 14.34 -6.24 -8.44
C GLU A 133 13.70 -5.67 -9.72
N SER A 134 12.73 -6.38 -10.29
CA SER A 134 11.95 -5.91 -11.44
C SER A 134 11.25 -4.56 -11.22
N TYR A 135 11.00 -4.17 -9.97
CA TYR A 135 10.43 -2.86 -9.62
C TYR A 135 11.50 -1.78 -9.41
N ALA A 136 12.76 -2.16 -9.15
CA ALA A 136 13.85 -1.22 -8.89
C ALA A 136 14.31 -0.50 -10.17
N SER A 137 14.21 -1.15 -11.33
CA SER A 137 14.55 -0.54 -12.63
C SER A 137 13.64 0.64 -12.99
N VAL A 138 12.37 0.62 -12.56
CA VAL A 138 11.38 1.67 -12.83
C VAL A 138 11.65 2.93 -11.99
N MET A 139 12.19 2.77 -10.78
CA MET A 139 12.45 3.89 -9.86
C MET A 139 13.64 4.76 -10.29
N ASN A 140 14.60 4.19 -11.05
CA ASN A 140 15.76 4.93 -11.56
C ASN A 140 15.45 5.82 -12.78
N GLU A 141 14.34 5.58 -13.50
CA GLU A 141 13.94 6.42 -14.65
C GLU A 141 13.16 7.68 -14.23
N GLY A 142 12.53 7.68 -13.05
CA GLY A 142 11.75 8.81 -12.51
C GLY A 142 12.57 9.90 -11.82
N GLN A 143 13.89 9.70 -11.66
CA GLN A 143 14.80 10.58 -10.93
C GLN A 143 15.74 11.37 -11.85
N LYS A 144 15.33 11.66 -13.09
CA LYS A 144 15.96 12.76 -13.85
C LYS A 144 15.58 14.08 -13.17
N PRO A 145 16.54 14.94 -12.80
CA PRO A 145 16.23 16.23 -12.21
C PRO A 145 15.32 17.03 -13.14
N LYS A 146 14.19 17.49 -12.61
CA LYS A 146 13.35 18.48 -13.28
C LYS A 146 14.23 19.70 -13.52
N GLU A 147 14.40 20.10 -14.78
CA GLU A 147 15.00 21.38 -15.13
C GLU A 147 14.27 22.49 -14.36
N GLU A 148 15.03 23.26 -13.58
CA GLU A 148 14.53 24.39 -12.81
C GLU A 148 13.84 25.39 -13.75
N CYS A 149 12.58 25.70 -13.47
CA CYS A 149 11.87 26.77 -14.17
C CYS A 149 12.55 28.11 -13.85
N PRO A 150 12.93 28.93 -14.85
CA PRO A 150 13.61 30.19 -14.60
C PRO A 150 12.71 31.19 -13.89
N ASN A 151 13.22 31.74 -12.78
CA ASN A 151 12.61 32.82 -11.99
C ASN A 151 12.13 33.96 -12.91
N HIS A 152 10.81 34.18 -12.95
CA HIS A 152 10.27 35.44 -13.45
C HIS A 152 10.55 36.54 -12.43
N ALA A 153 11.39 37.49 -12.86
CA ALA A 153 11.70 38.70 -12.14
C ALA A 153 10.42 39.47 -11.79
N LYS A 154 10.37 39.96 -10.55
CA LYS A 154 9.37 40.91 -10.06
C LYS A 154 9.47 42.20 -10.87
N VAL A 155 8.32 42.71 -11.32
CA VAL A 155 8.11 44.11 -11.70
C VAL A 155 7.57 44.85 -10.48
#